data_AF-A0AAN8LJI4-F1
#
_entry.id   AF-A0AAN8LJI4-F1
#
_cell.length_a   1.000
_cell.length_b   1.000
_cell.length_c   1.000
_cell.angle_alpha   90.00
_cell.angle_beta   90.00
_cell.angle_gamma   90.00
#
_symmetry.space_group_name_H-M   'P 1'
#
loop_
_entity.id
_entity.type
_entity.pdbx_description
1 polymer ?
#
loop_
_entity_poly.entity_id
_entity_poly.type
_entity_poly.pdbx_seq_one_letter_code
_entity_poly.pdbx_strand_id
1 'polypeptide(L)'
;MKKIPRDAEASNVLVGEVDFLDKPFVAFVRLAQATTLGGLTEVPVPTRFLFLLLGPTGKAKSYNQIGRAIATLMVDDLFSDVAYKARDREDLIAGIDEFLDEVIVLPPGEWDPKIRIEPPKKVPTADKRKSVHSLNELGQANGTVGGSGGHAEDEEMPVAHELGEELAHTGR
;
A
#
# COMPACT_ATOMS: atom_id res chain seq x y z
N MET A 1 -11.45 14.71 -20.71
CA MET A 1 -10.79 13.57 -20.04
C MET A 1 -9.45 14.04 -19.50
N LYS A 2 -9.11 13.71 -18.24
CA LYS A 2 -7.74 13.88 -17.75
C LYS A 2 -6.82 13.08 -18.69
N LYS A 3 -5.70 13.67 -19.10
CA LYS A 3 -4.77 13.02 -20.02
C LYS A 3 -4.16 11.82 -19.31
N ILE A 4 -4.43 10.62 -19.82
CA ILE A 4 -3.77 9.40 -19.38
C ILE A 4 -2.30 9.51 -19.80
N PRO A 5 -1.32 9.24 -18.89
CA PRO A 5 0.09 9.22 -19.26
C PRO A 5 0.37 8.27 -20.42
N ARG A 6 1.36 8.60 -21.25
CA ARG A 6 1.69 7.77 -22.44
C ARG A 6 2.13 6.36 -22.06
N ASP A 7 2.79 6.22 -20.93
CA ASP A 7 3.33 4.96 -20.42
C ASP A 7 2.45 4.38 -19.29
N ALA A 8 1.18 4.77 -19.25
CA ALA A 8 0.25 4.21 -18.28
C ALA A 8 0.03 2.72 -18.56
N GLU A 9 -0.07 1.95 -17.48
CA GLU A 9 -0.50 0.56 -17.48
C GLU A 9 -1.81 0.44 -16.69
N ALA A 10 -2.65 -0.53 -17.05
CA ALA A 10 -3.94 -0.74 -16.41
C ALA A 10 -3.86 -1.79 -15.29
N SER A 11 -4.65 -1.56 -14.25
CA SER A 11 -4.97 -2.55 -13.21
C SER A 11 -6.46 -2.90 -13.33
N ASN A 12 -6.76 -4.16 -13.62
CA ASN A 12 -8.14 -4.63 -13.78
C ASN A 12 -8.63 -5.27 -12.48
N VAL A 13 -9.73 -4.75 -11.93
CA VAL A 13 -10.37 -5.30 -10.72
C VAL A 13 -11.67 -5.96 -11.13
N LEU A 14 -11.70 -7.28 -11.06
CA LEU A 14 -12.77 -8.14 -11.54
C LEU A 14 -13.41 -8.84 -10.34
N VAL A 15 -14.62 -8.42 -9.99
CA VAL A 15 -15.38 -8.98 -8.85
C VAL A 15 -16.71 -9.52 -9.31
N GLY A 16 -17.13 -10.68 -8.78
CA GLY A 16 -18.36 -11.33 -9.24
C GLY A 16 -18.87 -12.43 -8.32
N GLU A 17 -20.13 -12.77 -8.53
CA GLU A 17 -20.77 -13.93 -7.92
C GLU A 17 -20.89 -15.05 -8.94
N VAL A 18 -20.71 -16.28 -8.48
CA VAL A 18 -20.93 -17.50 -9.25
C VAL A 18 -21.64 -18.52 -8.38
N ASP A 19 -22.45 -19.38 -8.99
CA ASP A 19 -23.31 -20.35 -8.30
C ASP A 19 -22.58 -21.67 -7.95
N PHE A 20 -21.42 -21.93 -8.55
CA PHE A 20 -20.66 -23.15 -8.38
C PHE A 20 -19.53 -23.08 -7.33
N LEU A 21 -19.26 -21.92 -6.74
CA LEU A 21 -18.24 -21.78 -5.69
C LEU A 21 -18.87 -21.84 -4.30
N ASP A 22 -18.38 -22.76 -3.47
CA ASP A 22 -18.78 -22.83 -2.05
C ASP A 22 -18.07 -21.80 -1.17
N LYS A 23 -16.92 -21.27 -1.63
CA LYS A 23 -16.06 -20.32 -0.91
C LYS A 23 -15.52 -19.25 -1.86
N PRO A 24 -15.23 -18.03 -1.37
CA PRO A 24 -14.58 -17.02 -2.18
C PRO A 24 -13.22 -17.49 -2.71
N PHE A 25 -12.97 -17.21 -3.98
CA PHE A 25 -11.68 -17.34 -4.66
C PHE A 25 -11.10 -15.95 -4.89
N VAL A 26 -9.83 -15.77 -4.52
CA VAL A 26 -9.10 -14.52 -4.68
C VAL A 26 -7.78 -14.79 -5.41
N ALA A 27 -7.47 -13.96 -6.41
CA ALA A 27 -6.17 -13.96 -7.05
C ALA A 27 -5.70 -12.53 -7.32
N PHE A 28 -4.41 -12.28 -7.06
CA PHE A 28 -3.72 -11.08 -7.47
C PHE A 28 -2.62 -11.49 -8.46
N VAL A 29 -2.62 -10.90 -9.65
CA VAL A 29 -1.77 -11.30 -10.77
C VAL A 29 -1.01 -10.07 -11.27
N ARG A 30 0.32 -10.17 -11.32
CA ARG A 30 1.18 -9.25 -12.06
C ARG A 30 1.68 -9.94 -13.33
N LEU A 31 1.32 -9.41 -14.49
CA LEU A 31 1.85 -9.88 -15.77
C LEU A 31 3.33 -9.51 -15.89
N ALA A 32 4.15 -10.45 -16.38
CA ALA A 32 5.57 -10.21 -16.62
C ALA A 32 5.80 -9.09 -17.65
N GLN A 33 4.93 -9.02 -18.67
CA GLN A 33 4.88 -7.94 -19.65
C GLN A 33 3.45 -7.41 -19.73
N ALA A 34 3.28 -6.09 -19.63
CA ALA A 34 1.96 -5.49 -19.77
C ALA A 34 1.44 -5.75 -21.19
N THR A 35 0.18 -6.19 -21.27
CA THR A 35 -0.41 -6.68 -22.51
C THR A 35 -1.82 -6.15 -22.66
N THR A 36 -2.20 -5.72 -23.87
CA THR A 36 -3.57 -5.31 -24.15
C THR A 36 -4.48 -6.54 -24.22
N LEU A 37 -5.33 -6.68 -23.20
CA LEU A 37 -6.33 -7.74 -23.14
C LEU A 37 -7.63 -7.22 -23.80
N GLY A 38 -7.92 -7.74 -25.00
CA GLY A 38 -8.99 -7.22 -25.85
C GLY A 38 -10.34 -7.13 -25.15
N GLY A 39 -10.94 -5.93 -25.16
CA GLY A 39 -12.26 -5.66 -24.56
C GLY A 39 -12.29 -5.63 -23.03
N LEU A 40 -11.17 -5.86 -22.35
CA LEU A 40 -11.11 -5.85 -20.89
C LEU A 40 -11.01 -4.44 -20.31
N THR A 41 -10.36 -3.53 -21.03
CA THR A 41 -10.18 -2.12 -20.64
C THR A 41 -11.00 -1.22 -21.54
N GLU A 42 -11.64 -0.20 -20.95
CA GLU A 42 -12.43 0.80 -21.70
C GLU A 42 -11.56 1.67 -22.61
N VAL A 43 -10.29 1.85 -22.24
CA VAL A 43 -9.27 2.62 -22.95
C VAL A 43 -8.16 1.65 -23.37
N PRO A 44 -7.55 1.80 -24.57
CA PRO A 44 -6.49 0.91 -25.06
C PRO A 44 -5.17 1.11 -24.30
N VAL A 45 -5.17 0.71 -23.03
CA VAL A 45 -4.03 0.73 -22.11
C VAL A 45 -3.65 -0.73 -21.82
N PRO A 46 -2.35 -1.10 -21.90
CA PRO A 46 -1.94 -2.47 -21.62
C PRO A 46 -2.15 -2.80 -20.14
N THR A 47 -2.73 -3.97 -19.86
CA THR A 47 -2.93 -4.47 -18.50
C THR A 47 -1.62 -4.96 -17.93
N ARG A 48 -1.29 -4.53 -16.71
CA ARG A 48 -0.18 -5.06 -15.91
C ARG A 48 -0.66 -5.92 -14.74
N PHE A 49 -1.72 -5.47 -14.07
CA PHE A 49 -2.24 -6.12 -12.87
C PHE A 49 -3.68 -6.60 -13.07
N LEU A 50 -4.01 -7.73 -12.47
CA LEU A 50 -5.38 -8.22 -12.34
C LEU A 50 -5.65 -8.60 -10.89
N PHE A 51 -6.75 -8.11 -10.35
CA PHE A 51 -7.36 -8.61 -9.12
C PHE A 51 -8.65 -9.33 -9.47
N LEU A 52 -8.77 -10.58 -9.02
CA LEU A 52 -9.93 -11.43 -9.24
C LEU A 52 -10.53 -11.79 -7.89
N LEU A 53 -11.81 -11.51 -7.70
CA LEU A 53 -12.60 -11.98 -6.56
C LEU A 53 -13.91 -12.59 -7.08
N LEU A 54 -14.00 -13.91 -6.99
CA LEU A 54 -15.24 -14.64 -7.30
C LEU A 54 -15.73 -15.31 -6.02
N GLY A 55 -17.03 -15.42 -5.83
CA GLY A 55 -17.54 -16.15 -4.68
C GLY A 55 -19.02 -16.52 -4.79
N PRO A 56 -19.56 -17.23 -3.78
CA PRO A 56 -20.96 -17.64 -3.76
C PRO A 56 -21.91 -16.45 -3.83
N THR A 57 -23.11 -16.70 -4.35
CA THR A 57 -24.21 -15.73 -4.39
C THR A 57 -24.61 -15.24 -3.00
N GLY A 58 -25.11 -14.00 -2.92
CA GLY A 58 -25.61 -13.37 -1.68
C GLY A 58 -24.61 -12.44 -0.99
N LYS A 59 -23.44 -12.17 -1.60
CA LYS A 59 -22.38 -11.30 -1.09
C LYS A 59 -21.93 -10.21 -2.06
N ALA A 60 -22.66 -9.97 -3.16
CA ALA A 60 -22.32 -9.02 -4.22
C ALA A 60 -21.93 -7.65 -3.70
N LYS A 61 -22.68 -7.09 -2.74
CA LYS A 61 -22.37 -5.78 -2.15
C LYS A 61 -20.99 -5.78 -1.46
N SER A 62 -20.68 -6.84 -0.71
CA SER A 62 -19.38 -7.00 -0.04
C SER A 62 -18.25 -7.13 -1.06
N TYR A 63 -18.43 -7.95 -2.11
CA TYR A 63 -17.42 -8.11 -3.17
C TYR A 63 -17.15 -6.80 -3.92
N ASN A 64 -18.19 -6.01 -4.18
CA ASN A 64 -18.03 -4.67 -4.76
C ASN A 64 -17.25 -3.73 -3.84
N GLN A 65 -17.47 -3.76 -2.52
CA GLN A 65 -16.68 -2.94 -1.60
C GLN A 65 -15.21 -3.38 -1.54
N ILE A 66 -14.94 -4.69 -1.57
CA ILE A 66 -13.57 -5.20 -1.65
C ILE A 66 -12.91 -4.74 -2.96
N GLY A 67 -13.60 -4.88 -4.09
CA GLY A 67 -13.10 -4.39 -5.37
C GLY A 67 -12.78 -2.89 -5.35
N ARG A 68 -13.65 -2.07 -4.76
CA ARG A 68 -13.39 -0.63 -4.58
C ARG A 68 -12.17 -0.36 -3.70
N ALA A 69 -12.01 -1.10 -2.61
CA ALA A 69 -10.86 -0.96 -1.71
C ALA A 69 -9.55 -1.28 -2.45
N ILE A 70 -9.50 -2.40 -3.18
CA ILE A 70 -8.32 -2.78 -3.97
C ILE A 70 -8.04 -1.79 -5.10
N ALA A 71 -9.07 -1.32 -5.81
CA ALA A 71 -8.91 -0.31 -6.85
C ALA A 71 -8.35 1.01 -6.28
N THR A 72 -8.73 1.37 -5.05
CA THR A 72 -8.23 2.58 -4.38
C THR A 72 -6.79 2.38 -3.91
N LEU A 73 -6.48 1.21 -3.37
CA LEU A 73 -5.13 0.83 -2.96
C LEU A 73 -4.14 0.86 -4.14
N MET A 74 -4.54 0.40 -5.32
CA MET A 74 -3.70 0.44 -6.53
C MET A 74 -3.42 1.86 -7.07
N VAL A 75 -4.12 2.89 -6.58
CA VAL A 75 -3.87 4.31 -6.92
C VAL A 75 -2.84 4.93 -5.98
N ASP A 76 -2.56 4.30 -4.84
CA ASP A 76 -1.51 4.78 -3.96
C ASP A 76 -0.13 4.51 -4.57
N ASP A 77 0.70 5.56 -4.66
CA ASP A 77 2.00 5.50 -5.33
C ASP A 77 2.92 4.47 -4.64
N LEU A 78 2.90 4.42 -3.30
CA LEU A 78 3.77 3.54 -2.53
C LEU A 78 3.35 2.08 -2.69
N PHE A 79 2.05 1.78 -2.54
CA PHE A 79 1.55 0.44 -2.76
C PHE A 79 1.77 -0.01 -4.21
N SER A 80 1.57 0.88 -5.18
CA SER A 80 1.81 0.54 -6.59
C SER A 80 3.27 0.13 -6.82
N ASP A 81 4.23 0.84 -6.22
CA ASP A 81 5.66 0.51 -6.26
C ASP A 81 5.95 -0.85 -5.60
N VAL A 82 5.35 -1.14 -4.45
CA VAL A 82 5.43 -2.45 -3.79
C VAL A 82 4.90 -3.53 -4.73
N ALA A 83 3.72 -3.32 -5.34
CA ALA A 83 3.12 -4.28 -6.26
C ALA A 83 4.01 -4.57 -7.49
N TYR A 84 4.74 -3.57 -8.01
CA TYR A 84 5.71 -3.77 -9.10
C TYR A 84 6.96 -4.54 -8.68
N LYS A 85 7.39 -4.42 -7.42
CA LYS A 85 8.65 -4.99 -6.91
C LYS A 85 8.45 -6.31 -6.16
N ALA A 86 7.22 -6.59 -5.72
CA ALA A 86 6.88 -7.77 -4.92
C ALA A 86 7.35 -9.07 -5.57
N ARG A 87 7.93 -9.95 -4.76
CA ARG A 87 8.45 -11.27 -5.16
C ARG A 87 7.55 -12.40 -4.67
N ASP A 88 6.89 -12.17 -3.54
CA ASP A 88 5.97 -13.09 -2.91
C ASP A 88 4.73 -12.35 -2.38
N ARG A 89 3.89 -13.09 -1.65
CA ARG A 89 2.64 -12.57 -1.11
C ARG A 89 2.92 -11.68 0.10
N GLU A 90 3.96 -11.98 0.85
CA GLU A 90 4.32 -11.31 2.08
C GLU A 90 4.69 -9.85 1.82
N ASP A 91 5.38 -9.55 0.71
CA ASP A 91 5.61 -8.18 0.24
C ASP A 91 4.31 -7.39 0.03
N LEU A 92 3.29 -8.01 -0.58
CA LEU A 92 2.01 -7.36 -0.82
C LEU A 92 1.22 -7.11 0.48
N ILE A 93 1.30 -8.06 1.44
CA ILE A 93 0.66 -7.90 2.75
C ILE A 93 1.30 -6.74 3.50
N ALA A 94 2.64 -6.66 3.52
CA ALA A 94 3.35 -5.55 4.16
C ALA A 94 2.97 -4.19 3.54
N GLY A 95 2.83 -4.12 2.21
CA GLY A 95 2.37 -2.90 1.54
C GLY A 95 0.92 -2.52 1.89
N ILE A 96 0.04 -3.50 2.10
CA ILE A 96 -1.34 -3.24 2.58
C ILE A 96 -1.30 -2.69 4.01
N ASP A 97 -0.51 -3.29 4.89
CA ASP A 97 -0.42 -2.87 6.29
C ASP A 97 0.11 -1.44 6.39
N GLU A 98 1.16 -1.11 5.64
CA GLU A 98 1.70 0.26 5.59
C GLU A 98 0.66 1.28 5.08
N PHE A 99 -0.11 0.92 4.05
CA PHE A 99 -1.22 1.75 3.58
C PHE A 99 -2.27 1.95 4.68
N LEU A 100 -2.64 0.89 5.39
CA LEU A 100 -3.66 0.93 6.45
C LEU A 100 -3.23 1.79 7.66
N ASP A 101 -1.94 1.86 7.95
CA ASP A 101 -1.41 2.71 9.02
C ASP A 101 -1.48 4.21 8.69
N GLU A 102 -1.49 4.57 7.39
CA GLU A 102 -1.56 5.96 6.96
C GLU A 102 -2.99 6.46 6.69
N VAL A 103 -3.96 5.57 6.44
CA VAL A 103 -5.33 6.00 6.13
C VAL A 103 -6.04 6.55 7.37
N ILE A 104 -6.74 7.66 7.17
CA ILE A 104 -7.60 8.25 8.19
C ILE A 104 -9.01 7.70 8.03
N VAL A 105 -9.56 7.15 9.10
CA VAL A 105 -10.96 6.70 9.15
C VAL A 105 -11.84 7.84 9.65
N LEU A 106 -12.92 8.13 8.93
CA LEU A 106 -13.96 9.05 9.37
C LEU A 106 -15.10 8.27 10.01
N PRO A 107 -15.48 8.56 11.28
CA PRO A 107 -16.58 7.87 11.95
C PRO A 107 -17.91 8.07 11.19
N PRO A 108 -18.71 7.01 11.02
CA PRO A 108 -20.02 7.13 10.39
C PRO A 108 -20.96 7.93 11.28
N GLY A 109 -21.70 8.89 10.69
CA GLY A 109 -22.74 9.66 11.39
C GLY A 109 -22.25 10.89 12.15
N GLU A 110 -20.96 10.97 12.47
CA GLU A 110 -20.34 12.17 13.07
C GLU A 110 -19.79 13.14 12.02
N TRP A 111 -19.61 12.65 10.79
CA TRP A 111 -19.12 13.45 9.68
C TRP A 111 -20.22 13.70 8.64
N ASP A 112 -20.61 14.96 8.44
CA ASP A 112 -21.53 15.35 7.36
C ASP A 112 -20.77 15.34 6.01
N PRO A 113 -21.17 14.48 5.04
CA PRO A 113 -20.53 14.42 3.72
C PRO A 113 -20.58 15.73 2.92
N LYS A 114 -21.46 16.67 3.29
CA LYS A 114 -21.59 17.98 2.64
C LYS A 114 -20.56 18.99 3.16
N ILE A 115 -19.94 18.74 4.31
CA ILE A 115 -18.92 19.61 4.87
C ILE A 115 -17.59 19.36 4.15
N ARG A 116 -17.09 20.40 3.49
CA ARG A 116 -15.78 20.36 2.83
C ARG A 116 -14.67 20.37 3.87
N ILE A 117 -13.79 19.37 3.83
CA ILE A 117 -12.51 19.39 4.56
C ILE A 117 -11.62 20.43 3.87
N GLU A 118 -11.17 21.44 4.61
CA GLU A 118 -10.18 22.36 4.08
C GLU A 118 -8.85 21.62 3.86
N PRO A 119 -8.17 21.86 2.73
CA PRO A 119 -6.86 21.26 2.50
C PRO A 119 -5.92 21.59 3.67
N PRO A 120 -5.12 20.62 4.15
CA PRO A 120 -4.18 20.89 5.22
C PRO A 120 -3.17 21.96 4.76
N LYS A 121 -2.82 22.89 5.66
CA LYS A 121 -1.89 24.00 5.37
C LYS A 121 -0.49 23.50 4.97
N LYS A 122 -0.14 22.29 5.37
CA LYS A 122 1.04 21.53 4.95
C LYS A 122 0.60 20.12 4.66
N VAL A 123 0.92 19.60 3.48
CA VAL A 123 0.76 18.19 3.17
C VAL A 123 1.80 17.44 4.01
N PRO A 124 1.41 16.47 4.86
CA PRO A 124 2.38 15.63 5.57
C PRO A 124 3.32 14.98 4.55
N THR A 125 4.64 15.07 4.78
CA THR A 125 5.59 14.49 3.83
C THR A 125 5.58 12.97 3.91
N ALA A 126 5.68 12.34 2.75
CA ALA A 126 5.85 10.91 2.56
C ALA A 126 7.17 10.35 3.14
N ASP A 127 7.94 11.11 3.92
CA ASP A 127 9.28 10.70 4.35
C ASP A 127 9.26 9.50 5.29
N LYS A 128 8.15 9.28 6.02
CA LYS A 128 7.93 8.04 6.78
C LYS A 128 7.78 6.80 5.87
N ARG A 129 7.22 6.98 4.66
CA ARG A 129 6.97 5.94 3.62
C ARG A 129 8.23 5.31 3.03
N LYS A 130 9.38 5.97 3.19
CA LYS A 130 10.65 5.51 2.60
C LYS A 130 11.47 4.63 3.55
N SER A 131 11.08 4.55 4.82
CA SER A 131 11.89 3.86 5.84
C SER A 131 11.95 2.34 5.61
N VAL A 132 10.90 1.73 5.06
CA VAL A 132 10.88 0.30 4.68
C VAL A 132 11.65 0.05 3.38
N HIS A 133 11.68 1.03 2.46
CA HIS A 133 12.49 0.95 1.24
C HIS A 133 13.99 0.73 1.51
N SER A 134 14.52 1.38 2.55
CA SER A 134 15.94 1.26 2.92
C SER A 134 16.32 -0.13 3.47
N LEU A 135 15.38 -0.87 4.05
CA LEU A 135 15.64 -2.22 4.59
C LEU A 135 15.84 -3.27 3.48
N ASN A 136 15.18 -3.10 2.32
CA ASN A 136 15.31 -4.02 1.20
C ASN A 136 16.53 -3.72 0.30
N GLU A 137 17.08 -2.50 0.29
CA GLU A 137 18.32 -2.16 -0.44
C GLU A 137 19.60 -2.59 0.30
N LEU A 138 19.59 -2.69 1.63
CA LEU A 138 20.73 -3.16 2.42
C LEU A 138 20.97 -4.68 2.36
N GLY A 139 20.06 -5.45 1.74
CA GLY A 139 20.16 -6.90 1.59
C GLY A 139 21.07 -7.40 0.47
N GLN A 140 21.72 -6.51 -0.30
CA GLN A 140 22.65 -6.87 -1.38
C GLN A 140 24.00 -6.14 -1.27
N ALA A 141 24.88 -6.63 -0.40
CA ALA A 141 26.33 -6.58 -0.61
C ALA A 141 27.03 -7.61 0.29
N ASN A 142 27.49 -8.71 -0.31
CA ASN A 142 28.32 -9.70 0.36
C ASN A 142 29.81 -9.27 0.28
N GLY A 143 30.40 -9.01 1.45
CA GLY A 143 31.81 -9.14 1.84
C GLY A 143 32.96 -8.71 0.91
N THR A 144 33.66 -7.63 1.29
CA THR A 144 35.13 -7.56 1.26
C THR A 144 35.67 -6.72 2.42
N VAL A 145 36.67 -7.26 3.12
CA VAL A 145 37.41 -6.68 4.25
C VAL A 145 38.50 -5.71 3.76
N GLY A 146 38.73 -4.63 4.52
CA GLY A 146 39.87 -3.70 4.43
C GLY A 146 39.38 -2.26 4.28
N GLY A 147 39.72 -1.27 5.10
CA GLY A 147 40.84 -1.07 6.00
C GLY A 147 41.35 0.36 5.78
N SER A 148 41.36 1.18 6.85
CA SER A 148 41.85 2.58 6.94
C SER A 148 41.05 3.65 6.17
N GLY A 149 40.74 4.84 6.68
CA GLY A 149 41.01 5.47 7.97
C GLY A 149 40.45 6.90 7.99
N GLY A 150 40.24 7.43 9.20
CA GLY A 150 40.27 8.87 9.50
C GLY A 150 39.01 9.69 9.22
N HIS A 151 38.17 9.87 10.24
CA HIS A 151 37.89 11.19 10.80
C HIS A 151 37.14 11.04 12.14
N ALA A 152 37.82 11.45 13.22
CA ALA A 152 37.19 11.79 14.49
C ALA A 152 36.64 13.21 14.36
N GLU A 153 35.43 13.45 14.87
CA GLU A 153 35.13 14.44 15.91
C GLU A 153 33.60 14.48 16.19
N ASP A 154 33.28 14.41 17.49
CA ASP A 154 32.04 14.70 18.20
C ASP A 154 30.81 13.77 18.08
N GLU A 155 30.84 12.71 18.90
CA GLU A 155 29.62 12.08 19.43
C GLU A 155 28.99 12.93 20.53
N GLU A 156 27.81 13.49 20.28
CA GLU A 156 26.88 13.91 21.34
C GLU A 156 25.78 12.85 21.48
N MET A 157 25.85 12.09 22.57
CA MET A 157 24.86 11.06 22.92
C MET A 157 23.46 11.69 23.10
N PRO A 158 22.37 11.06 22.60
CA PRO A 158 21.03 11.56 22.89
C PRO A 158 20.71 11.38 24.38
N VAL A 159 20.09 12.41 24.96
CA VAL A 159 19.70 12.50 26.37
C VAL A 159 18.78 11.35 26.74
N ALA A 160 19.06 10.67 27.87
CA ALA A 160 18.17 9.66 28.43
C ALA A 160 16.79 10.27 28.70
N HIS A 161 15.74 9.69 28.11
CA HIS A 161 14.37 10.08 28.42
C HIS A 161 14.07 9.77 29.90
N GLU A 162 13.90 10.81 30.70
CA GLU A 162 13.40 10.68 32.07
C GLU A 162 11.95 10.17 32.04
N LEU A 163 11.70 9.11 32.81
CA LEU A 163 10.37 8.58 33.06
C LEU A 163 9.55 9.63 33.80
N GLY A 164 8.44 10.09 33.20
CA GLY A 164 7.55 11.06 33.82
C GLY A 164 6.96 10.54 35.14
N GLU A 165 6.78 11.45 36.10
CA GLU A 165 6.28 11.16 37.47
C GLU A 165 4.91 10.46 37.51
N GLU A 166 4.17 10.43 36.39
CA GLU A 166 2.85 9.80 36.29
C GLU A 166 2.88 8.26 36.33
N LEU A 167 4.05 7.64 36.22
CA LEU A 167 4.23 6.18 36.29
C LEU A 167 4.59 5.66 37.70
N ALA A 168 4.71 6.55 38.70
CA ALA A 168 5.09 6.16 40.06
C ALA A 168 3.94 5.67 40.96
N HIS A 169 2.69 5.64 40.47
CA HIS A 169 1.52 5.37 41.31
C HIS A 169 0.54 4.31 40.75
N THR A 170 1.05 3.17 40.28
CA THR A 170 0.22 1.96 40.25
C THR A 170 0.91 0.82 40.99
N GLY A 171 0.54 0.66 42.26
CA GLY A 171 1.06 -0.40 43.12
C GLY A 171 0.36 -0.50 44.48
N ARG A 172 -0.91 -0.91 44.50
CA ARG A 172 -1.44 -2.09 45.24
C ARG A 172 -2.96 -2.17 45.12
#